data_AF-A0AB38XQU2-F1
#
_entry.id   AF-A0AB38XQU2-F1
#
_cell.length_a   1.000
_cell.length_b   1.000
_cell.length_c   1.000
_cell.angle_alpha   90.00
_cell.angle_beta   90.00
_cell.angle_gamma   90.00
#
_symmetry.space_group_name_H-M   'P 1'
#
loop_
_entity.id
_entity.type
_entity.pdbx_description
1 polymer ?
#
loop_
_entity_poly.entity_id
_entity_poly.type
_entity_poly.pdbx_seq_one_letter_code
_entity_poly.pdbx_strand_id
1 'polypeptide(L)'
;MESAAALHNIPCKATSPDVHLLIDRGCRKRLALPRIDVGNTHLPAAQIIRHEWVVAPEVEDVEGVLVTSVRQTILDMLRLAPPADGVTFGCMALRKLVGFDRNNPEVAMERAKSIKAGILKRLKDEYPHDRRFRQAIRLLALLTPAVDSVFEATMVWVCHLAGLPAATLQYKLRTARTTRYLDAYYPAVGLVLEFDGLCKLGFSFEQELRERRRQQVRDLELEACGLRVVHVQWAELEELGELVSRLKQMFVRLGGMLLRAREWITYRMKSWEPRGSTGWY
;
A
#
# COMPACT_ATOMS: atom_id res chain seq x y z
N MET A 1 -11.87 5.47 8.74
CA MET A 1 -11.10 4.60 7.85
C MET A 1 -9.62 4.63 8.22
N GLU A 2 -8.88 5.73 8.01
CA GLU A 2 -7.45 5.79 8.41
C GLU A 2 -7.25 5.69 9.94
N SER A 3 -8.13 6.29 10.75
CA SER A 3 -8.16 6.11 12.22
C SER A 3 -8.43 4.67 12.67
N ALA A 4 -9.22 3.91 11.92
CA ALA A 4 -9.46 2.49 12.20
C ALA A 4 -8.22 1.65 11.90
N ALA A 5 -7.44 2.01 10.87
CA ALA A 5 -6.16 1.36 10.57
C ALA A 5 -5.18 1.45 11.74
N ALA A 6 -5.12 2.63 12.39
CA ALA A 6 -4.26 2.86 13.54
C ALA A 6 -4.67 1.98 14.74
N LEU A 7 -5.97 1.93 15.09
CA LEU A 7 -6.47 1.07 16.17
C LEU A 7 -6.24 -0.43 15.88
N HIS A 8 -6.36 -0.82 14.61
CA HIS A 8 -6.05 -2.18 14.19
C HIS A 8 -4.55 -2.47 14.09
N ASN A 9 -3.66 -1.54 14.44
CA ASN A 9 -2.20 -1.67 14.30
C ASN A 9 -1.81 -2.13 12.88
N ILE A 10 -2.40 -1.51 11.85
CA ILE A 10 -2.08 -1.75 10.44
C ILE A 10 -1.29 -0.54 9.92
N PRO A 11 -0.05 -0.75 9.44
CA PRO A 11 0.73 0.34 8.86
C PRO A 11 -0.03 1.02 7.72
N CYS A 12 -0.12 2.35 7.77
CA CYS A 12 -0.71 3.17 6.73
C CYS A 12 0.13 4.43 6.50
N LYS A 13 -0.15 5.18 5.43
CA LYS A 13 0.65 6.36 5.06
C LYS A 13 0.58 7.51 6.08
N ALA A 14 -0.50 7.60 6.86
CA ALA A 14 -0.71 8.67 7.81
C ALA A 14 -0.19 8.28 9.20
N THR A 15 0.78 9.04 9.72
CA THR A 15 1.33 8.90 11.09
C THR A 15 0.38 9.45 12.16
N SER A 16 -0.48 10.42 11.81
CA SER A 16 -1.53 10.96 12.67
C SER A 16 -2.74 11.34 11.81
N PRO A 17 -3.61 10.37 11.49
CA PRO A 17 -4.72 10.59 10.57
C PRO A 17 -5.84 11.42 11.20
N ASP A 18 -6.67 12.01 10.33
CA ASP A 18 -7.97 12.53 10.72
C ASP A 18 -8.85 11.43 11.35
N VAL A 19 -9.69 11.81 12.30
CA VAL A 19 -10.63 10.89 12.94
C VAL A 19 -11.83 10.70 12.03
N HIS A 20 -12.02 9.48 11.56
CA HIS A 20 -13.09 9.15 10.64
C HIS A 20 -14.22 8.41 11.35
N LEU A 21 -15.42 9.00 11.37
CA LEU A 21 -16.61 8.42 11.98
C LEU A 21 -17.57 7.91 10.89
N LEU A 22 -18.12 6.72 11.08
CA LEU A 22 -19.27 6.24 10.32
C LEU A 22 -20.55 6.61 11.08
N ILE A 23 -21.49 7.25 10.39
CA ILE A 23 -22.75 7.71 10.99
C ILE A 23 -23.96 7.29 10.14
N ASP A 24 -25.10 7.09 10.80
CA ASP A 24 -26.36 6.62 10.22
C ASP A 24 -27.24 7.75 9.65
N ARG A 25 -26.82 9.01 9.81
CA ARG A 25 -27.54 10.21 9.35
C ARG A 25 -26.59 11.23 8.74
N GLY A 26 -27.05 11.93 7.71
CA GLY A 26 -26.27 12.98 7.05
C GLY A 26 -25.82 14.11 7.98
N CYS A 27 -24.53 14.14 8.30
CA CYS A 27 -23.88 15.28 8.94
C CYS A 27 -22.51 15.53 8.30
N ARG A 28 -22.40 16.60 7.49
CA ARG A 28 -21.17 16.95 6.77
C ARG A 28 -20.28 17.95 7.52
N LYS A 29 -20.63 18.29 8.77
CA LYS A 29 -19.81 19.21 9.58
C LYS A 29 -18.47 18.54 9.89
N ARG A 30 -17.39 19.19 9.46
CA ARG A 30 -16.04 18.90 9.93
C ARG A 30 -15.86 19.57 11.29
N LEU A 31 -15.39 18.82 12.28
CA LEU A 31 -14.99 19.41 13.56
C LEU A 31 -13.47 19.35 13.66
N ALA A 32 -12.87 20.38 14.23
CA ALA A 32 -11.45 20.37 14.52
C ALA A 32 -11.22 19.78 15.90
N LEU A 33 -10.26 18.88 16.00
CA LEU A 33 -9.62 18.48 17.24
C LEU A 33 -8.37 19.36 17.41
N PRO A 34 -8.19 19.97 18.59
CA PRO A 34 -7.02 20.80 18.84
C PRO A 34 -5.74 19.95 18.81
N ARG A 35 -4.61 20.61 18.61
CA ARG A 35 -3.29 20.03 18.92
C ARG A 35 -3.27 19.69 20.42
N ILE A 36 -2.73 18.53 20.75
CA ILE A 36 -2.58 18.06 22.14
C ILE A 36 -1.10 17.86 22.42
N ASP A 37 -0.58 18.55 23.41
CA ASP A 37 0.80 18.39 23.90
C ASP A 37 0.74 17.91 25.35
N VAL A 38 1.19 16.68 25.62
CA VAL A 38 1.21 16.07 26.96
C VAL A 38 2.57 15.42 27.20
N GLY A 39 3.37 16.03 28.09
CA GLY A 39 4.75 15.57 28.33
C GLY A 39 5.57 15.60 27.04
N ASN A 40 6.13 14.45 26.66
CA ASN A 40 6.89 14.28 25.40
C ASN A 40 6.00 13.81 24.23
N THR A 41 4.69 13.69 24.44
CA THR A 41 3.74 13.29 23.39
C THR A 41 3.14 14.53 22.74
N HIS A 42 3.40 14.69 21.45
CA HIS A 42 2.89 15.79 20.63
C HIS A 42 1.95 15.22 19.57
N LEU A 43 0.65 15.47 19.70
CA LEU A 43 -0.36 15.10 18.73
C LEU A 43 -0.76 16.34 17.92
N PRO A 44 -0.61 16.32 16.58
CA PRO A 44 -1.03 17.45 15.76
C PRO A 44 -2.55 17.63 15.83
N ALA A 45 -3.02 18.85 15.51
CA ALA A 45 -4.44 19.08 15.29
C ALA A 45 -4.96 18.17 14.17
N ALA A 46 -6.18 17.66 14.33
CA ALA A 46 -6.81 16.73 13.41
C ALA A 46 -8.26 17.15 13.11
N GLN A 47 -8.86 16.61 12.05
CA GLN A 47 -10.28 16.81 11.76
C GLN A 47 -11.10 15.56 12.07
N ILE A 48 -12.33 15.77 12.53
CA ILE A 48 -13.36 14.75 12.54
C ILE A 48 -14.06 14.79 11.18
N ILE A 49 -13.88 13.73 10.41
CA ILE A 49 -14.51 13.51 9.11
C ILE A 49 -15.60 12.46 9.27
N ARG A 50 -16.83 12.86 8.98
CA ARG A 50 -17.99 11.98 9.03
C ARG A 50 -18.29 11.40 7.67
N HIS A 51 -18.51 10.09 7.64
CA HIS A 51 -18.93 9.32 6.48
C HIS A 51 -20.28 8.71 6.79
N GLU A 52 -21.26 8.98 5.94
CA GLU A 52 -22.55 8.33 6.03
C GLU A 52 -22.43 6.91 5.48
N TRP A 53 -22.85 5.92 6.26
CA TRP A 53 -22.90 4.53 5.79
C TRP A 53 -24.21 4.26 5.06
N VAL A 54 -24.11 3.59 3.92
CA VAL A 54 -25.27 3.16 3.11
C VAL A 54 -25.71 1.73 3.43
N VAL A 55 -24.82 0.98 4.10
CA VAL A 55 -25.00 -0.38 4.59
C VAL A 55 -24.42 -0.40 5.99
N ALA A 56 -25.10 -1.03 6.94
CA ALA A 56 -24.64 -1.10 8.32
C ALA A 56 -23.22 -1.73 8.36
N PRO A 57 -22.23 -1.06 8.97
CA PRO A 57 -20.86 -1.57 8.98
C PRO A 57 -20.73 -2.78 9.91
N GLU A 58 -19.87 -3.73 9.54
CA GLU A 58 -19.36 -4.70 10.51
C GLU A 58 -18.38 -3.99 11.45
N VAL A 59 -18.62 -4.09 12.76
CA VAL A 59 -17.84 -3.42 13.80
C VAL A 59 -17.31 -4.42 14.83
N GLU A 60 -16.24 -4.02 15.49
CA GLU A 60 -15.53 -4.75 16.55
C GLU A 60 -15.19 -3.75 17.67
N ASP A 61 -15.09 -4.24 18.91
CA ASP A 61 -14.60 -3.44 20.03
C ASP A 61 -13.08 -3.57 20.12
N VAL A 62 -12.38 -2.44 20.05
CA VAL A 62 -10.93 -2.35 20.27
C VAL A 62 -10.71 -1.38 21.43
N GLU A 63 -10.33 -1.91 22.58
CA GLU A 63 -10.03 -1.13 23.80
C GLU A 63 -11.17 -0.18 24.22
N GLY A 64 -12.44 -0.63 24.09
CA GLY A 64 -13.63 0.16 24.43
C GLY A 64 -14.08 1.13 23.35
N VAL A 65 -13.45 1.10 22.17
CA VAL A 65 -13.83 1.89 21.00
C VAL A 65 -14.44 0.97 19.94
N LEU A 66 -15.67 1.26 19.51
CA LEU A 66 -16.27 0.56 18.38
C LEU A 66 -15.62 1.02 17.07
N VAL A 67 -14.99 0.09 16.38
CA VAL A 67 -14.26 0.32 15.13
C VAL A 67 -14.78 -0.62 14.06
N THR A 68 -14.72 -0.23 12.79
CA THR A 68 -15.00 -1.17 11.70
C THR A 68 -14.07 -2.38 11.75
N SER A 69 -14.59 -3.58 11.47
CA SER A 69 -13.76 -4.78 11.31
C SER A 69 -12.64 -4.53 10.29
N VAL A 70 -11.54 -5.28 10.33
CA VAL A 70 -10.46 -5.08 9.34
C VAL A 70 -11.00 -5.27 7.91
N ARG A 71 -11.87 -6.25 7.68
CA ARG A 71 -12.50 -6.51 6.37
C ARG A 71 -13.42 -5.36 5.94
N GLN A 72 -14.24 -4.84 6.85
CA GLN A 72 -15.07 -3.66 6.61
C GLN A 72 -14.20 -2.44 6.30
N THR A 73 -13.12 -2.23 7.05
CA THR A 73 -12.19 -1.10 6.84
C THR A 73 -11.53 -1.18 5.47
N ILE A 74 -11.13 -2.38 5.00
CA ILE A 74 -10.63 -2.58 3.64
C ILE A 74 -11.71 -2.15 2.63
N LEU A 75 -12.93 -2.65 2.77
CA LEU A 75 -14.04 -2.31 1.88
C LEU A 75 -14.30 -0.79 1.82
N ASP A 76 -14.35 -0.14 2.98
CA ASP A 76 -14.57 1.30 3.08
C ASP A 76 -13.44 2.09 2.41
N MET A 77 -12.18 1.73 2.69
CA MET A 77 -11.01 2.36 2.08
C MET A 77 -11.03 2.23 0.55
N LEU A 78 -11.37 1.06 0.01
CA LEU A 78 -11.47 0.85 -1.43
C LEU A 78 -12.61 1.67 -2.08
N ARG A 79 -13.70 1.93 -1.34
CA ARG A 79 -14.87 2.69 -1.83
C ARG A 79 -14.71 4.21 -1.70
N LEU A 80 -14.09 4.68 -0.62
CA LEU A 80 -14.18 6.08 -0.18
C LEU A 80 -12.84 6.82 -0.19
N ALA A 81 -11.71 6.12 -0.07
CA ALA A 81 -10.39 6.75 -0.05
C ALA A 81 -9.88 7.01 -1.49
N PRO A 82 -8.85 7.88 -1.65
CA PRO A 82 -8.07 7.92 -2.88
C PRO A 82 -7.55 6.52 -3.25
N PRO A 83 -7.51 6.15 -4.54
CA PRO A 83 -7.16 4.79 -4.96
C PRO A 83 -5.84 4.26 -4.42
N ALA A 84 -4.79 5.09 -4.42
CA ALA A 84 -3.49 4.71 -3.89
C ALA A 84 -3.57 4.32 -2.41
N ASP A 85 -4.29 5.09 -1.60
CA ASP A 85 -4.40 4.87 -0.16
C ASP A 85 -5.24 3.63 0.15
N GLY A 86 -6.31 3.41 -0.64
CA GLY A 86 -7.11 2.20 -0.56
C GLY A 86 -6.34 0.93 -0.89
N VAL A 87 -5.50 0.96 -1.93
CA VAL A 87 -4.64 -0.18 -2.29
C VAL A 87 -3.55 -0.40 -1.25
N THR A 88 -2.84 0.66 -0.85
CA THR A 88 -1.78 0.58 0.15
C THR A 88 -2.29 -0.03 1.47
N PHE A 89 -3.38 0.54 2.03
CA PHE A 89 -3.96 0.01 3.26
C PHE A 89 -4.48 -1.42 3.06
N GLY A 90 -5.19 -1.68 1.95
CA GLY A 90 -5.75 -2.98 1.66
C GLY A 90 -4.69 -4.10 1.61
N CYS A 91 -3.52 -3.84 1.00
CA CYS A 91 -2.41 -4.79 0.96
C CYS A 91 -1.81 -5.03 2.35
N MET A 92 -1.54 -3.96 3.12
CA MET A 92 -0.99 -4.07 4.47
C MET A 92 -1.95 -4.80 5.43
N ALA A 93 -3.24 -4.50 5.35
CA ALA A 93 -4.29 -5.16 6.10
C ALA A 93 -4.40 -6.64 5.72
N LEU A 94 -4.39 -6.96 4.42
CA LEU A 94 -4.47 -8.33 3.92
C LEU A 94 -3.25 -9.15 4.36
N ARG A 95 -2.03 -8.59 4.28
CA ARG A 95 -0.80 -9.19 4.79
C ARG A 95 -0.95 -9.57 6.27
N LYS A 96 -1.41 -8.63 7.09
CA LYS A 96 -1.60 -8.85 8.53
C LYS A 96 -2.62 -9.96 8.79
N LEU A 97 -3.78 -9.90 8.13
CA LEU A 97 -4.85 -10.89 8.31
C LEU A 97 -4.43 -12.32 7.99
N VAL A 98 -3.55 -12.50 7.00
CA VAL A 98 -3.12 -13.84 6.59
C VAL A 98 -1.80 -14.28 7.23
N GLY A 99 -1.12 -13.39 7.94
CA GLY A 99 0.20 -13.65 8.52
C GLY A 99 1.22 -14.03 7.44
N PHE A 100 1.31 -13.23 6.38
CA PHE A 100 2.13 -13.58 5.22
C PHE A 100 3.61 -13.81 5.60
N ASP A 101 4.13 -14.98 5.23
CA ASP A 101 5.54 -15.33 5.30
C ASP A 101 6.02 -15.68 3.88
N ARG A 102 7.00 -14.92 3.39
CA ARG A 102 7.61 -15.14 2.06
C ARG A 102 8.31 -16.49 1.92
N ASN A 103 8.61 -17.19 3.02
CA ASN A 103 9.16 -18.55 2.98
C ASN A 103 8.11 -19.64 2.74
N ASN A 104 6.84 -19.35 3.03
CA ASN A 104 5.71 -20.26 2.86
C ASN A 104 4.46 -19.49 2.38
N PRO A 105 4.50 -18.90 1.17
CA PRO A 105 3.49 -17.96 0.72
C PRO A 105 2.15 -18.63 0.36
N GLU A 106 2.11 -19.92 0.02
CA GLU A 106 0.96 -20.57 -0.61
C GLU A 106 -0.30 -20.51 0.26
N VAL A 107 -0.17 -20.86 1.54
CA VAL A 107 -1.29 -20.87 2.49
C VAL A 107 -1.81 -19.45 2.73
N ALA A 108 -0.90 -18.48 2.88
CA ALA A 108 -1.25 -17.08 3.07
C ALA A 108 -1.96 -16.49 1.84
N MET A 109 -1.49 -16.84 0.63
CA MET A 109 -2.10 -16.41 -0.62
C MET A 109 -3.50 -16.98 -0.81
N GLU A 110 -3.74 -18.24 -0.43
CA GLU A 110 -5.08 -18.84 -0.53
C GLU A 110 -6.06 -18.23 0.49
N ARG A 111 -5.61 -18.00 1.73
CA ARG A 111 -6.39 -17.24 2.72
C ARG A 111 -6.71 -15.83 2.22
N ALA A 112 -5.76 -15.16 1.56
CA ALA A 112 -5.96 -13.84 1.00
C ALA A 112 -7.02 -13.84 -0.11
N LYS A 113 -7.02 -14.85 -1.00
CA LYS A 113 -8.08 -15.02 -2.00
C LYS A 113 -9.44 -15.20 -1.35
N SER A 114 -9.55 -16.03 -0.32
CA SER A 114 -10.81 -16.26 0.40
C SER A 114 -11.34 -14.97 1.06
N ILE A 115 -10.48 -14.21 1.74
CA ILE A 115 -10.85 -12.92 2.34
C ILE A 115 -11.32 -11.94 1.26
N LYS A 116 -10.58 -11.81 0.14
CA LYS A 116 -10.97 -10.95 -0.98
C LYS A 116 -12.31 -11.39 -1.58
N ALA A 117 -12.58 -12.69 -1.69
CA ALA A 117 -13.84 -13.22 -2.19
C ALA A 117 -15.01 -12.87 -1.25
N GLY A 118 -14.81 -12.94 0.07
CA GLY A 118 -15.81 -12.52 1.06
C GLY A 118 -16.13 -11.03 0.96
N ILE A 119 -15.10 -10.17 0.86
CA ILE A 119 -15.29 -8.72 0.67
C ILE A 119 -16.02 -8.44 -0.66
N LEU A 120 -15.64 -9.12 -1.74
CA LEU A 120 -16.29 -8.96 -3.05
C LEU A 120 -17.75 -9.39 -3.02
N LYS A 121 -18.06 -10.51 -2.35
CA LYS A 121 -19.43 -11.01 -2.20
C LYS A 121 -20.28 -9.98 -1.47
N ARG A 122 -19.83 -9.52 -0.31
CA ARG A 122 -20.55 -8.50 0.46
C ARG A 122 -20.76 -7.20 -0.32
N LEU A 123 -19.72 -6.74 -1.02
CA LEU A 123 -19.82 -5.56 -1.90
C LEU A 123 -20.94 -5.74 -2.96
N LYS A 124 -21.06 -6.92 -3.57
CA LYS A 124 -22.08 -7.24 -4.58
C LYS A 124 -23.49 -7.38 -4.01
N ASP A 125 -23.59 -8.00 -2.85
CA ASP A 125 -24.89 -8.38 -2.28
C ASP A 125 -25.56 -7.20 -1.57
N GLU A 126 -24.78 -6.31 -0.94
CA GLU A 126 -25.33 -5.30 -0.01
C GLU A 126 -25.19 -3.85 -0.51
N TYR A 127 -24.22 -3.53 -1.36
CA TYR A 127 -23.92 -2.14 -1.69
C TYR A 127 -24.48 -1.68 -3.05
N PRO A 128 -24.86 -0.39 -3.19
CA PRO A 128 -25.32 0.16 -4.47
C PRO A 128 -24.25 0.07 -5.56
N HIS A 129 -24.64 -0.26 -6.80
CA HIS A 129 -23.77 -0.40 -7.97
C HIS A 129 -23.31 0.95 -8.58
N ASP A 130 -22.87 1.87 -7.73
CA ASP A 130 -22.45 3.22 -8.08
C ASP A 130 -20.98 3.30 -8.56
N ARG A 131 -20.45 4.53 -8.65
CA ARG A 131 -19.03 4.75 -8.99
C ARG A 131 -18.08 4.13 -7.95
N ARG A 132 -18.43 4.16 -6.66
CA ARG A 132 -17.61 3.65 -5.55
C ARG A 132 -17.57 2.12 -5.57
N PHE A 133 -18.67 1.47 -5.93
CA PHE A 133 -18.72 0.04 -6.20
C PHE A 133 -17.74 -0.38 -7.29
N ARG A 134 -17.78 0.30 -8.45
CA ARG A 134 -16.86 0.02 -9.55
C ARG A 134 -15.40 0.27 -9.19
N GLN A 135 -15.12 1.32 -8.42
CA GLN A 135 -13.78 1.59 -7.88
C GLN A 135 -13.34 0.42 -6.98
N ALA A 136 -14.15 0.05 -5.99
CA ALA A 136 -13.79 -0.97 -5.03
C ALA A 136 -13.52 -2.33 -5.68
N ILE A 137 -14.33 -2.76 -6.65
CA ILE A 137 -14.05 -3.99 -7.42
C ILE A 137 -12.67 -3.95 -8.07
N ARG A 138 -12.32 -2.84 -8.71
CA ARG A 138 -11.07 -2.71 -9.46
C ARG A 138 -9.87 -2.67 -8.52
N LEU A 139 -9.96 -1.92 -7.43
CA LEU A 139 -8.87 -1.82 -6.46
C LEU A 139 -8.72 -3.11 -5.64
N LEU A 140 -9.83 -3.79 -5.32
CA LEU A 140 -9.80 -5.10 -4.65
C LEU A 140 -9.01 -6.12 -5.48
N ALA A 141 -9.12 -6.09 -6.81
CA ALA A 141 -8.37 -6.99 -7.68
C ALA A 141 -6.85 -6.83 -7.51
N LEU A 142 -6.36 -5.62 -7.22
CA LEU A 142 -4.94 -5.31 -7.05
C LEU A 142 -4.38 -5.76 -5.69
N LEU A 143 -5.23 -5.93 -4.67
CA LEU A 143 -4.75 -6.24 -3.33
C LEU A 143 -3.99 -7.56 -3.27
N THR A 144 -2.87 -7.54 -2.57
CA THR A 144 -1.99 -8.70 -2.38
C THR A 144 -1.35 -8.62 -0.99
N PRO A 145 -1.18 -9.77 -0.29
CA PRO A 145 -0.45 -9.80 0.96
C PRO A 145 1.08 -9.80 0.77
N ALA A 146 1.57 -10.04 -0.45
CA ALA A 146 3.00 -10.20 -0.76
C ALA A 146 3.75 -8.86 -0.88
N VAL A 147 3.62 -8.01 0.14
CA VAL A 147 4.33 -6.73 0.28
C VAL A 147 4.82 -6.61 1.72
N ASP A 148 6.06 -6.20 1.94
CA ASP A 148 6.68 -6.10 3.28
C ASP A 148 6.54 -4.69 3.87
N SER A 149 6.25 -3.68 3.05
CA SER A 149 6.19 -2.28 3.47
C SER A 149 5.03 -1.48 2.86
N VAL A 150 4.71 -0.35 3.51
CA VAL A 150 3.76 0.66 2.99
C VAL A 150 4.20 1.16 1.60
N PHE A 151 5.51 1.20 1.34
CA PHE A 151 6.04 1.63 0.06
C PHE A 151 5.75 0.61 -1.04
N GLU A 152 6.13 -0.64 -0.84
CA GLU A 152 5.83 -1.74 -1.76
C GLU A 152 4.32 -1.83 -2.05
N ALA A 153 3.49 -1.71 -1.01
CA ALA A 153 2.03 -1.69 -1.13
C ALA A 153 1.52 -0.52 -1.99
N THR A 154 2.17 0.65 -1.90
CA THR A 154 1.86 1.81 -2.76
C THR A 154 2.32 1.57 -4.19
N MET A 155 3.48 0.93 -4.38
CA MET A 155 4.03 0.64 -5.70
C MET A 155 3.20 -0.37 -6.49
N VAL A 156 2.41 -1.24 -5.83
CA VAL A 156 1.38 -2.06 -6.51
C VAL A 156 0.40 -1.18 -7.31
N TRP A 157 -0.06 -0.07 -6.72
CA TRP A 157 -0.93 0.88 -7.41
C TRP A 157 -0.18 1.67 -8.50
N VAL A 158 1.05 2.14 -8.20
CA VAL A 158 1.84 2.92 -9.16
C VAL A 158 2.19 2.10 -10.41
N CYS A 159 2.59 0.84 -10.26
CA CYS A 159 2.85 -0.06 -11.39
C CYS A 159 1.57 -0.31 -12.21
N HIS A 160 0.43 -0.50 -11.54
CA HIS A 160 -0.86 -0.63 -12.22
C HIS A 160 -1.24 0.64 -13.00
N LEU A 161 -1.04 1.83 -12.40
CA LEU A 161 -1.24 3.13 -13.03
C LEU A 161 -0.30 3.34 -14.24
N ALA A 162 0.92 2.81 -14.15
CA ALA A 162 1.86 2.74 -15.24
C ALA A 162 1.47 1.72 -16.33
N GLY A 163 0.41 0.93 -16.13
CA GLY A 163 -0.03 -0.08 -17.08
C GLY A 163 0.88 -1.30 -17.13
N LEU A 164 1.76 -1.48 -16.15
CA LEU A 164 2.54 -2.72 -16.03
C LEU A 164 1.58 -3.86 -15.65
N PRO A 165 1.83 -5.10 -16.12
CA PRO A 165 1.10 -6.27 -15.65
C PRO A 165 1.35 -6.51 -14.15
N ALA A 166 0.65 -7.47 -13.55
CA ALA A 166 0.96 -7.86 -12.18
C ALA A 166 2.38 -8.44 -12.11
N ALA A 167 3.24 -7.88 -11.27
CA ALA A 167 4.54 -8.45 -10.96
C ALA A 167 4.41 -9.72 -10.10
N THR A 168 5.40 -10.59 -10.22
CA THR A 168 5.64 -11.65 -9.24
C THR A 168 6.36 -11.01 -8.05
N LEU A 169 5.62 -10.72 -6.99
CA LEU A 169 6.15 -10.09 -5.79
C LEU A 169 6.82 -11.11 -4.86
N GLN A 170 7.83 -10.66 -4.10
CA GLN A 170 8.58 -11.48 -3.14
C GLN A 170 9.09 -12.79 -3.78
N TYR A 171 9.52 -12.72 -5.05
CA TYR A 171 9.97 -13.90 -5.79
C TYR A 171 11.28 -14.42 -5.21
N LYS A 172 11.30 -15.70 -4.82
CA LYS A 172 12.50 -16.37 -4.29
C LYS A 172 13.43 -16.78 -5.43
N LEU A 173 14.49 -16.01 -5.64
CA LEU A 173 15.54 -16.30 -6.61
C LEU A 173 16.72 -16.98 -5.92
N ARG A 174 17.12 -18.15 -6.42
CA ARG A 174 18.39 -18.79 -6.06
C ARG A 174 19.49 -18.25 -6.98
N THR A 175 20.44 -17.51 -6.44
CA THR A 175 21.65 -17.10 -7.16
C THR A 175 22.78 -18.10 -6.93
N ALA A 176 23.92 -17.93 -7.60
CA ALA A 176 25.11 -18.76 -7.38
C ALA A 176 25.68 -18.66 -5.95
N ARG A 177 25.37 -17.58 -5.22
CA ARG A 177 25.93 -17.29 -3.90
C ARG A 177 24.89 -17.35 -2.78
N THR A 178 23.68 -16.87 -3.05
CA THR A 178 22.69 -16.57 -2.02
C THR A 178 21.27 -16.87 -2.51
N THR A 179 20.30 -16.78 -1.60
CA THR A 179 18.89 -16.71 -1.97
C THR A 179 18.43 -15.27 -1.77
N ARG A 180 17.85 -14.67 -2.80
CA ARG A 180 17.32 -13.31 -2.79
C ARG A 180 15.80 -13.34 -2.95
N TYR A 181 15.14 -12.37 -2.34
CA TYR A 181 13.73 -12.10 -2.56
C TYR A 181 13.64 -10.80 -3.34
N LEU A 182 12.90 -10.81 -4.43
CA LEU A 182 12.75 -9.67 -5.32
C LEU A 182 11.44 -8.97 -5.00
N ASP A 183 11.46 -7.67 -4.74
CA ASP A 183 10.26 -6.92 -4.34
C ASP A 183 9.18 -7.02 -5.43
N ALA A 184 9.53 -6.71 -6.69
CA ALA A 184 8.65 -6.91 -7.84
C ALA A 184 9.41 -7.41 -9.07
N TYR A 185 9.16 -8.65 -9.47
CA TYR A 185 9.78 -9.29 -10.62
C TYR A 185 8.83 -9.38 -11.82
N TYR A 186 9.30 -8.94 -12.99
CA TYR A 186 8.61 -9.03 -14.28
C TYR A 186 9.36 -10.01 -15.20
N PRO A 187 9.02 -11.31 -15.17
CA PRO A 187 9.79 -12.35 -15.85
C PRO A 187 9.83 -12.19 -17.37
N ALA A 188 8.75 -11.71 -17.98
CA ALA A 188 8.65 -11.55 -19.42
C ALA A 188 9.71 -10.61 -20.03
N VAL A 189 10.30 -9.74 -19.22
CA VAL A 189 11.28 -8.72 -19.64
C VAL A 189 12.56 -8.74 -18.79
N GLY A 190 12.71 -9.75 -17.92
CA GLY A 190 13.87 -9.85 -17.02
C GLY A 190 14.08 -8.64 -16.10
N LEU A 191 13.01 -7.93 -15.72
CA LEU A 191 13.10 -6.71 -14.91
C LEU A 191 12.79 -6.99 -13.44
N VAL A 192 13.59 -6.43 -12.55
CA VAL A 192 13.34 -6.35 -11.11
C VAL A 192 13.19 -4.89 -10.72
N LEU A 193 12.10 -4.55 -10.05
CA LEU A 193 11.98 -3.30 -9.31
C LEU A 193 12.26 -3.57 -7.84
N GLU A 194 13.19 -2.82 -7.27
CA GLU A 194 13.51 -2.79 -5.85
C GLU A 194 12.94 -1.48 -5.28
N PHE A 195 12.17 -1.59 -4.19
CA PHE A 195 11.44 -0.45 -3.63
C PHE A 195 12.13 0.04 -2.37
N ASP A 196 13.04 0.99 -2.57
CA ASP A 196 13.83 1.55 -1.49
C ASP A 196 12.99 2.52 -0.66
N GLY A 197 12.59 2.05 0.52
CA GLY A 197 11.94 2.90 1.52
C GLY A 197 12.84 4.05 1.98
N LEU A 198 12.27 4.97 2.78
CA LEU A 198 13.02 6.08 3.37
C LEU A 198 14.31 5.56 4.03
N CYS A 199 15.46 6.07 3.57
CA CYS A 199 16.73 5.83 4.24
C CYS A 199 16.59 6.21 5.71
N LYS A 200 17.02 5.32 6.61
CA LYS A 200 17.01 5.61 8.05
C LYS A 200 17.89 6.83 8.29
N LEU A 201 17.27 7.96 8.65
CA LEU A 201 17.98 9.15 9.11
C LEU A 201 18.78 8.78 10.36
N GLY A 202 20.05 9.21 10.43
CA GLY A 202 20.92 8.97 11.59
C GLY A 202 21.98 7.87 11.42
N PHE A 203 22.19 7.36 10.20
CA PHE A 203 23.37 6.53 9.94
C PHE A 203 24.66 7.35 9.99
N SER A 204 25.71 6.75 10.55
CA SER A 204 27.07 7.27 10.36
C SER A 204 27.51 7.08 8.91
N PHE A 205 28.45 7.89 8.44
CA PHE A 205 29.04 7.76 7.10
C PHE A 205 29.51 6.33 6.79
N GLU A 206 30.10 5.65 7.77
CA GLU A 206 30.54 4.26 7.60
C GLU A 206 29.39 3.26 7.45
N GLN A 207 28.26 3.49 8.12
CA GLN A 207 27.07 2.64 7.99
C GLN A 207 26.45 2.83 6.62
N GLU A 208 26.34 4.08 6.16
CA GLU A 208 25.87 4.40 4.81
C GLU A 208 26.74 3.75 3.73
N LEU A 209 28.06 3.86 3.85
CA LEU A 209 29.00 3.23 2.91
C LEU A 209 28.87 1.70 2.91
N ARG A 210 28.65 1.08 4.08
CA ARG A 210 28.42 -0.37 4.21
C ARG A 210 27.12 -0.79 3.52
N GLU A 211 26.03 -0.08 3.71
CA GLU A 211 24.76 -0.39 3.06
C GLU A 211 24.82 -0.20 1.55
N ARG A 212 25.46 0.87 1.06
CA ARG A 212 25.69 1.08 -0.38
C ARG A 212 26.49 -0.07 -1.00
N ARG A 213 27.56 -0.53 -0.34
CA ARG A 213 28.34 -1.70 -0.81
C ARG A 213 27.50 -2.98 -0.81
N ARG A 214 26.67 -3.20 0.21
CA ARG A 214 25.76 -4.37 0.27
C ARG A 214 24.76 -4.36 -0.87
N GLN A 215 24.18 -3.19 -1.17
CA GLN A 215 23.26 -3.04 -2.29
C GLN A 215 23.97 -3.28 -3.62
N GLN A 216 25.15 -2.70 -3.84
CA GLN A 216 25.92 -2.92 -5.07
C GLN A 216 26.27 -4.41 -5.29
N VAL A 217 26.67 -5.13 -4.24
CA VAL A 217 26.92 -6.58 -4.33
C VAL A 217 25.64 -7.34 -4.67
N ARG A 218 24.50 -6.95 -4.09
CA ARG A 218 23.19 -7.53 -4.41
C ARG A 218 22.83 -7.29 -5.88
N ASP A 219 23.00 -6.07 -6.39
CA ASP A 219 22.66 -5.74 -7.77
C ASP A 219 23.51 -6.54 -8.76
N LEU A 220 24.83 -6.60 -8.54
CA LEU A 220 25.73 -7.42 -9.35
C LEU A 220 25.36 -8.91 -9.33
N GLU A 221 24.88 -9.45 -8.20
CA GLU A 221 24.41 -10.82 -8.12
C GLU A 221 23.14 -11.05 -8.95
N LEU A 222 22.21 -10.10 -8.97
CA LEU A 222 20.99 -10.18 -9.78
C LEU A 222 21.28 -9.99 -11.26
N GLU A 223 22.17 -9.05 -11.60
CA GLU A 223 22.63 -8.80 -12.98
C GLU A 223 23.37 -10.01 -13.55
N ALA A 224 24.18 -10.72 -12.75
CA ALA A 224 24.81 -11.97 -13.15
C ALA A 224 23.79 -13.08 -13.48
N CYS A 225 22.56 -12.98 -12.98
CA CYS A 225 21.43 -13.84 -13.37
C CYS A 225 20.70 -13.35 -14.64
N GLY A 226 21.23 -12.34 -15.33
CA GLY A 226 20.63 -11.75 -16.54
C GLY A 226 19.46 -10.81 -16.25
N LEU A 227 19.29 -10.38 -15.00
CA LEU A 227 18.21 -9.48 -14.60
C LEU A 227 18.62 -8.02 -14.72
N ARG A 228 17.68 -7.15 -15.07
CA ARG A 228 17.84 -5.70 -14.96
C ARG A 228 17.22 -5.23 -13.66
N VAL A 229 18.03 -4.68 -12.77
CA VAL A 229 17.58 -4.13 -11.49
C VAL A 229 17.33 -2.63 -11.65
N VAL A 230 16.17 -2.16 -11.19
CA VAL A 230 15.84 -0.73 -11.14
C VAL A 230 15.31 -0.40 -9.76
N HIS A 231 16.02 0.51 -9.10
CA HIS A 231 15.60 1.05 -7.82
C HIS A 231 14.57 2.15 -8.02
N VAL A 232 13.53 2.14 -7.19
CA VAL A 232 12.57 3.24 -7.06
C VAL A 232 12.66 3.75 -5.65
N GLN A 233 12.93 5.04 -5.49
CA GLN A 233 13.02 5.67 -4.17
C GLN A 233 11.65 6.17 -3.72
N TRP A 234 11.40 6.16 -2.41
CA TRP A 234 10.18 6.75 -1.84
C TRP A 234 9.93 8.19 -2.32
N ALA A 235 10.99 9.02 -2.38
CA ALA A 235 10.89 10.43 -2.78
C ALA A 235 10.34 10.63 -4.20
N GLU A 236 10.46 9.65 -5.09
CA GLU A 236 9.89 9.74 -6.45
C GLU A 236 8.37 9.73 -6.47
N LEU A 237 7.70 9.39 -5.35
CA LEU A 237 6.25 9.53 -5.21
C LEU A 237 5.79 10.99 -5.20
N GLU A 238 6.68 11.95 -4.89
CA GLU A 238 6.40 13.39 -4.95
C GLU A 238 6.11 13.82 -6.41
N GLU A 239 6.87 13.26 -7.36
CA GLU A 239 6.71 13.49 -8.80
C GLU A 239 6.06 12.28 -9.50
N LEU A 240 4.89 11.86 -9.00
CA LEU A 240 4.19 10.65 -9.44
C LEU A 240 4.01 10.56 -10.97
N GLY A 241 3.71 11.68 -11.64
CA GLY A 241 3.53 11.72 -13.09
C GLY A 241 4.79 11.35 -13.86
N GLU A 242 5.94 11.81 -13.37
CA GLU A 242 7.25 11.49 -13.93
C GLU A 242 7.62 10.04 -13.65
N LEU A 243 7.43 9.57 -12.42
CA LEU A 243 7.66 8.17 -12.04
C LEU A 243 6.85 7.21 -12.91
N VAL A 244 5.55 7.47 -13.10
CA VAL A 244 4.67 6.66 -13.96
C VAL A 244 5.16 6.66 -15.40
N SER A 245 5.58 7.81 -15.92
CA SER A 245 6.10 7.94 -17.28
C SER A 245 7.43 7.20 -17.46
N ARG A 246 8.33 7.30 -16.47
CA ARG A 246 9.61 6.59 -16.41
C ARG A 246 9.41 5.07 -16.44
N LEU A 247 8.53 4.56 -15.57
CA LEU A 247 8.21 3.13 -15.51
C LEU A 247 7.62 2.60 -16.82
N LYS A 248 6.69 3.35 -17.43
CA LYS A 248 6.12 3.02 -18.76
C LYS A 248 7.20 2.89 -19.82
N GLN A 249 8.02 3.94 -19.98
CA GLN A 249 9.05 3.98 -21.02
C GLN A 249 10.08 2.88 -20.83
N MET A 250 10.54 2.66 -19.60
CA MET A 250 11.47 1.60 -19.27
C MET A 250 10.89 0.21 -19.61
N PHE A 251 9.65 -0.07 -19.20
CA PHE A 251 9.02 -1.37 -19.45
C PHE A 251 8.87 -1.65 -20.95
N VAL A 252 8.46 -0.65 -21.74
CA VAL A 252 8.36 -0.75 -23.20
C VAL A 252 9.72 -0.93 -23.88
N ARG A 253 10.76 -0.19 -23.44
CA ARG A 253 12.13 -0.33 -23.98
C ARG A 253 12.70 -1.73 -23.77
N LEU A 254 12.23 -2.43 -22.73
CA LEU A 254 12.58 -3.81 -22.44
C LEU A 254 11.76 -4.84 -23.24
N GLY A 255 10.89 -4.41 -24.16
CA GLY A 255 10.02 -5.28 -24.95
C GLY A 255 8.72 -5.68 -24.22
N GLY A 256 8.41 -5.04 -23.09
CA GLY A 256 7.23 -5.32 -22.30
C GLY A 256 5.96 -4.76 -22.94
N MET A 257 4.87 -5.53 -22.88
CA MET A 257 3.55 -5.08 -23.31
C MET A 257 2.79 -4.43 -22.15
N LEU A 258 2.42 -3.16 -22.29
CA LEU A 258 1.58 -2.48 -21.32
C LEU A 258 0.12 -2.96 -21.42
N LEU A 259 -0.52 -3.14 -20.27
CA LEU A 259 -1.96 -3.28 -20.18
C LEU A 259 -2.63 -1.98 -20.62
N ARG A 260 -3.76 -2.08 -21.33
CA ARG A 260 -4.56 -0.90 -21.66
C ARG A 260 -5.04 -0.24 -20.37
N ALA A 261 -4.46 0.92 -20.06
CA ALA A 261 -4.96 1.77 -18.99
C ALA A 261 -6.40 2.18 -19.35
N ARG A 262 -7.38 1.64 -18.64
CA ARG A 262 -8.78 2.03 -18.83
C ARG A 262 -8.94 3.46 -18.28
N GLU A 263 -9.65 4.31 -19.00
CA GLU A 263 -9.81 5.78 -18.86
C GLU A 263 -10.25 6.33 -17.47
N TRP A 264 -10.41 5.47 -16.46
CA TRP A 264 -10.93 5.84 -15.13
C TRP A 264 -9.84 6.10 -14.08
N ILE A 265 -8.56 5.90 -14.41
CA ILE A 265 -7.47 5.97 -13.45
C ILE A 265 -7.10 7.44 -13.19
N THR A 266 -7.51 7.97 -12.04
CA THR A 266 -7.12 9.32 -11.61
C THR A 266 -5.74 9.30 -10.96
N TYR A 267 -4.87 10.24 -11.33
CA TYR A 267 -3.57 10.51 -10.69
C TYR A 267 -3.67 11.05 -9.24
N ARG A 268 -4.87 11.12 -8.65
CA ARG A 268 -5.05 11.67 -7.30
C ARG A 268 -4.47 10.73 -6.25
N MET A 269 -3.29 11.07 -5.77
CA MET A 269 -2.83 10.77 -4.42
C MET A 269 -3.21 11.95 -3.52
N LYS A 270 -3.61 11.72 -2.25
CA LYS A 270 -3.56 12.82 -1.27
C LYS A 270 -2.10 13.26 -1.18
N SER A 271 -1.85 14.56 -1.27
CA SER A 271 -0.54 15.14 -0.99
C SER A 271 -0.10 14.71 0.42
N TRP A 272 1.05 14.06 0.51
CA TRP A 272 1.69 13.74 1.77
C TRP A 272 2.56 14.93 2.17
N GLU A 273 2.27 15.55 3.31
CA GLU A 273 3.29 16.29 4.05
C GLU A 273 3.85 15.33 5.10
N PRO A 274 5.17 15.06 5.13
CA PRO A 274 5.79 14.48 6.31
C PRO A 274 5.61 15.43 7.48
N ARG A 275 4.53 15.28 8.24
CA ARG A 275 4.53 15.79 9.61
C ARG A 275 5.32 14.76 10.40
N GLY A 276 6.59 15.11 10.61
CA GLY A 276 7.66 14.36 11.28
C GLY A 276 7.25 13.03 11.88
N SER A 277 7.84 11.95 11.38
CA SER A 277 7.82 10.66 12.04
C SER A 277 8.46 10.77 13.42
N THR A 278 7.66 10.92 14.47
CA THR A 278 8.01 10.37 15.78
C THR A 278 7.82 8.87 15.67
N GLY A 279 8.91 8.14 15.91
CA GLY A 279 9.13 6.80 15.39
C GLY A 279 8.12 5.74 15.82
N TRP A 280 7.97 4.76 14.94
CA TRP A 280 7.56 3.41 15.28
C TRP A 280 8.56 2.47 14.60
N TYR A 281 9.32 1.77 15.44
CA TYR A 281 10.18 0.64 15.10
C TYR A 281 9.35 -0.64 15.00
#